data_AF-A0A7J8K1S9-F1
#
_entry.id   AF-A0A7J8K1S9-F1
#
_cell.length_a   1.000
_cell.length_b   1.000
_cell.length_c   1.000
_cell.angle_alpha   90.00
_cell.angle_beta   90.00
_cell.angle_gamma   90.00
#
_symmetry.space_group_name_H-M   'P 1'
#
loop_
_entity.id
_entity.type
_entity.pdbx_description
1 polymer ?
#
loop_
_entity_poly.entity_id
_entity_poly.type
_entity_poly.pdbx_seq_one_letter_code
_entity_poly.pdbx_strand_id
1 'polypeptide(L)'
;MTRQNQIPTEDGSRVTLALIPLWDMCNHTNGLITTGYNLEDDRCECVALQDFRAGEQIYIFYGTRSNAEFVIHSGFFFDNNSHDRVKIKLGVSKSDRLYAMKAEVLARAGIPTSSVFALHFAEPPISAQLLAFLRVFCMTEDELKAHLLGDNAIDRVFTLGNSEYPVSWDNEVKLWTFLEDRASLLLKTYKTTSEEDKSFLKSQDLSVRARMAIKLRLGEKEILEKAVKSAAANREYYRRRMEEGAPLPKHEESDPGLLEGGGADSRLPLVLRSLEEAGVQEALALSEVVSRAKAAENGLVNGQNSIPNGTRLAKESLDEEERERATADAREPPSESAGEAAEPL
;
A
#
# COMPACT_ATOMS: atom_id res chain seq x y z
N MET A 1 17.49 12.29 13.40
CA MET A 1 16.58 11.20 13.01
C MET A 1 16.67 9.97 13.92
N THR A 2 17.86 9.49 14.31
CA THR A 2 18.03 8.17 14.99
C THR A 2 17.40 8.04 16.38
N ARG A 3 17.12 9.16 17.07
CA ARG A 3 16.67 9.18 18.49
C ARG A 3 15.49 10.10 18.80
N GLN A 4 14.85 10.66 17.78
CA GLN A 4 13.67 11.50 17.99
C GLN A 4 12.46 10.64 18.33
N ASN A 5 11.62 11.10 19.25
CA ASN A 5 10.39 10.42 19.67
C ASN A 5 9.22 11.38 19.60
N GLN A 6 8.05 10.85 19.32
CA GLN A 6 6.80 11.61 19.38
C GLN A 6 6.19 11.44 20.77
N ILE A 7 5.94 12.56 21.45
CA ILE A 7 5.31 12.60 22.78
C ILE A 7 4.13 13.58 22.75
N PRO A 8 3.13 13.43 23.63
CA PRO A 8 2.09 14.44 23.78
C PRO A 8 2.70 15.77 24.27
N THR A 9 2.03 16.88 23.97
CA THR A 9 2.30 18.18 24.63
C THR A 9 1.82 18.14 26.09
N GLU A 10 2.31 19.06 26.93
CA GLU A 10 1.97 19.13 28.36
C GLU A 10 0.44 19.18 28.63
N ASP A 11 -0.32 19.75 27.70
CA ASP A 11 -1.79 19.83 27.75
C ASP A 11 -2.51 18.62 27.12
N GLY A 12 -1.76 17.63 26.61
CA GLY A 12 -2.29 16.43 25.96
C GLY A 12 -3.02 16.67 24.62
N SER A 13 -3.09 17.91 24.13
CA SER A 13 -3.93 18.27 22.98
C SER A 13 -3.28 17.97 21.63
N ARG A 14 -1.95 17.91 21.61
CA ARG A 14 -1.13 17.73 20.40
C ARG A 14 0.03 16.80 20.69
N VAL A 15 0.79 16.55 19.64
CA VAL A 15 2.02 15.75 19.66
C VAL A 15 3.19 16.62 19.24
N THR A 16 4.34 16.41 19.86
CA THR A 16 5.60 17.10 19.56
C THR A 16 6.74 16.10 19.42
N LEU A 17 7.89 16.54 18.90
CA LEU A 17 9.10 15.73 18.81
C LEU A 17 10.06 16.09 19.95
N ALA A 18 10.61 15.07 20.60
CA ALA A 18 11.56 15.22 21.70
C ALA A 18 12.74 14.24 21.58
N LEU A 19 13.84 14.60 22.24
CA LEU A 19 14.92 13.68 22.60
C LEU A 19 14.72 13.31 24.07
N ILE A 20 14.78 12.02 24.40
CA ILE A 20 14.51 11.50 25.75
C ILE A 20 15.83 10.95 26.31
N PRO A 21 16.59 11.74 27.09
CA PRO A 21 17.89 11.32 27.61
C PRO A 21 17.78 10.09 28.49
N LEU A 22 18.90 9.38 28.67
CA LEU A 22 19.04 8.12 29.41
C LEU A 22 18.31 6.96 28.73
N TRP A 23 17.00 7.06 28.51
CA TRP A 23 16.19 6.03 27.86
C TRP A 23 16.65 5.75 26.41
N ASP A 24 17.06 6.79 25.66
CA ASP A 24 17.52 6.66 24.27
C ASP A 24 18.88 5.94 24.10
N MET A 25 19.49 5.50 25.20
CA MET A 25 20.66 4.63 25.22
C MET A 25 20.31 3.14 25.07
N CYS A 26 19.04 2.76 25.29
CA CYS A 26 18.58 1.38 25.11
C CYS A 26 18.58 1.00 23.62
N ASN A 27 19.14 -0.17 23.29
CA ASN A 27 19.19 -0.68 21.92
C ASN A 27 17.92 -1.45 21.53
N HIS A 28 17.78 -1.73 20.24
CA HIS A 28 16.64 -2.46 19.68
C HIS A 28 16.74 -3.99 19.81
N THR A 29 15.62 -4.64 20.16
CA THR A 29 15.34 -6.06 19.89
C THR A 29 13.87 -6.25 19.47
N ASN A 30 13.49 -7.43 18.95
CA ASN A 30 12.09 -7.77 18.62
C ASN A 30 11.21 -7.81 19.90
N GLY A 31 9.96 -7.38 19.80
CA GLY A 31 9.04 -7.35 20.94
C GLY A 31 7.81 -6.49 20.68
N LEU A 32 7.23 -5.94 21.75
CA LEU A 32 6.15 -4.96 21.71
C LEU A 32 6.61 -3.65 22.36
N ILE A 33 5.97 -2.53 22.02
CA ILE A 33 6.31 -1.24 22.65
C ILE A 33 5.90 -1.31 24.12
N THR A 34 6.88 -1.14 25.02
CA THR A 34 6.68 -1.10 26.48
C THR A 34 7.05 0.25 27.10
N THR A 35 7.17 1.27 26.26
CA THR A 35 7.41 2.66 26.67
C THR A 35 6.19 3.50 26.36
N GLY A 36 5.72 4.24 27.36
CA GLY A 36 4.61 5.18 27.24
C GLY A 36 4.97 6.53 27.85
N TYR A 37 4.15 7.53 27.58
CA TYR A 37 4.22 8.83 28.24
C TYR A 37 3.10 8.91 29.27
N ASN A 38 3.44 9.14 30.53
CA ASN A 38 2.50 9.38 31.60
C ASN A 38 2.26 10.89 31.73
N LEU A 39 1.08 11.34 31.32
CA LEU A 39 0.68 12.76 31.37
C LEU A 39 0.42 13.26 32.80
N GLU A 40 0.01 12.38 33.72
CA GLU A 40 -0.29 12.78 35.11
C GLU A 40 0.99 13.13 35.87
N ASP A 41 2.05 12.34 35.66
CA ASP A 41 3.37 12.52 36.27
C ASP A 41 4.36 13.27 35.37
N ASP A 42 3.93 13.74 34.20
CA ASP A 42 4.72 14.46 33.19
C ASP A 42 6.07 13.79 32.87
N ARG A 43 6.06 12.48 32.59
CA ARG A 43 7.29 11.70 32.40
C ARG A 43 7.16 10.54 31.43
N CYS A 44 8.28 10.14 30.86
CA CYS A 44 8.39 8.90 30.08
C CYS A 44 8.56 7.70 31.03
N GLU A 45 7.75 6.67 30.83
CA GLU A 45 7.81 5.44 31.61
C GLU A 45 8.11 4.26 30.70
N CYS A 46 9.08 3.44 31.09
CA CYS A 46 9.46 2.23 30.36
C CYS A 46 9.41 1.04 31.30
N VAL A 47 8.55 0.07 31.00
CA VAL A 47 8.55 -1.22 31.68
C VAL A 47 9.43 -2.20 30.91
N ALA A 48 10.02 -3.17 31.63
CA ALA A 48 10.91 -4.14 31.02
C ALA A 48 10.18 -4.95 29.95
N LEU A 49 10.77 -5.04 28.75
CA LEU A 49 10.22 -5.81 27.63
C LEU A 49 10.15 -7.32 27.93
N GLN A 50 11.10 -7.79 28.74
CA GLN A 50 11.27 -9.16 29.16
C GLN A 50 12.10 -9.18 30.45
N ASP A 51 12.27 -10.35 31.06
CA ASP A 51 13.19 -10.52 32.18
C ASP A 51 14.64 -10.23 31.73
N PHE A 52 15.37 -9.44 32.53
CA PHE A 52 16.79 -9.16 32.34
C PHE A 52 17.55 -9.51 33.63
N ARG A 53 18.55 -10.38 33.54
CA ARG A 53 19.43 -10.71 34.66
C ARG A 53 20.52 -9.66 34.84
N ALA A 54 21.08 -9.58 36.04
CA ALA A 54 22.22 -8.70 36.30
C ALA A 54 23.38 -9.02 35.34
N GLY A 55 23.88 -8.00 34.65
CA GLY A 55 24.93 -8.12 33.63
C GLY A 55 24.42 -8.32 32.19
N GLU A 56 23.10 -8.51 31.98
CA GLU A 56 22.52 -8.53 30.63
C GLU A 56 22.21 -7.12 30.13
N GLN A 57 22.30 -6.93 28.81
CA GLN A 57 21.94 -5.67 28.18
C GLN A 57 20.41 -5.49 28.17
N ILE A 58 19.96 -4.30 28.57
CA ILE A 58 18.55 -3.93 28.53
C ILE A 58 18.22 -3.45 27.10
N TYR A 59 17.23 -4.08 26.49
CA TYR A 59 16.73 -3.75 25.16
C TYR A 59 15.28 -3.25 25.22
N ILE A 60 14.90 -2.49 24.20
CA ILE A 60 13.52 -2.07 23.94
C ILE A 60 13.10 -2.40 22.50
N PHE A 61 11.80 -2.43 22.24
CA PHE A 61 11.28 -2.53 20.88
C PHE A 61 11.04 -1.14 20.31
N TYR A 62 11.76 -0.80 19.25
CA TYR A 62 11.71 0.53 18.62
C TYR A 62 10.43 0.81 17.82
N GLY A 63 9.59 -0.22 17.61
CA GLY A 63 8.42 -0.17 16.76
C GLY A 63 8.53 -1.07 15.53
N THR A 64 7.42 -1.24 14.82
CA THR A 64 7.25 -2.16 13.68
C THR A 64 7.85 -1.62 12.38
N ARG A 65 9.13 -1.22 12.43
CA ARG A 65 9.86 -0.63 11.29
C ARG A 65 10.49 -1.71 10.39
N SER A 66 10.58 -1.43 9.09
CA SER A 66 11.27 -2.30 8.13
C SER A 66 12.80 -2.13 8.23
N ASN A 67 13.56 -3.06 7.65
CA ASN A 67 15.01 -2.88 7.59
C ASN A 67 15.43 -1.70 6.72
N ALA A 68 14.64 -1.34 5.70
CA ALA A 68 14.87 -0.11 4.94
C ALA A 68 14.76 1.13 5.84
N GLU A 69 13.75 1.18 6.71
CA GLU A 69 13.56 2.26 7.67
C GLU A 69 14.65 2.26 8.75
N PHE A 70 15.06 1.09 9.27
CA PHE A 70 16.16 1.00 10.23
C PHE A 70 17.50 1.44 9.64
N VAL A 71 17.84 1.03 8.42
CA VAL A 71 19.10 1.43 7.79
C VAL A 71 19.13 2.93 7.51
N ILE A 72 18.07 3.47 6.92
CA ILE A 72 18.03 4.88 6.49
C ILE A 72 17.86 5.82 7.70
N HIS A 73 16.97 5.50 8.63
CA HIS A 73 16.58 6.43 9.70
C HIS A 73 17.19 6.11 11.07
N SER A 74 17.64 4.88 11.29
CA SER A 74 18.24 4.45 12.57
C SER A 74 19.72 4.05 12.45
N GLY A 75 20.26 3.92 11.23
CA GLY A 75 21.68 3.66 10.99
C GLY A 75 22.15 2.23 11.26
N PHE A 76 21.24 1.24 11.30
CA PHE A 76 21.59 -0.17 11.49
C PHE A 76 20.67 -1.09 10.68
N PHE A 77 21.12 -2.32 10.40
CA PHE A 77 20.29 -3.40 9.86
C PHE A 77 19.99 -4.38 10.99
N PHE A 78 18.73 -4.81 11.14
CA PHE A 78 18.33 -5.77 12.15
C PHE A 78 18.11 -7.16 11.55
N ASP A 79 18.93 -8.12 11.98
CA ASP A 79 18.76 -9.52 11.62
C ASP A 79 17.45 -10.06 12.19
N ASN A 80 16.77 -10.92 11.42
CA ASN A 80 15.52 -11.55 11.83
C ASN A 80 14.42 -10.54 12.23
N ASN A 81 14.36 -9.39 11.54
CA ASN A 81 13.27 -8.43 11.72
C ASN A 81 11.92 -9.04 11.27
N SER A 82 11.05 -9.31 12.23
CA SER A 82 9.73 -9.90 11.98
C SER A 82 8.75 -8.97 11.27
N HIS A 83 9.04 -7.66 11.24
CA HIS A 83 8.22 -6.62 10.63
C HIS A 83 8.79 -6.10 9.29
N ASP A 84 9.78 -6.82 8.73
CA ASP A 84 10.38 -6.44 7.47
C ASP A 84 9.40 -6.59 6.31
N ARG A 85 9.49 -5.65 5.36
CA ARG A 85 8.53 -5.51 4.28
C ARG A 85 9.10 -4.71 3.10
N VAL A 86 8.65 -5.05 1.91
CA VAL A 86 8.93 -4.31 0.67
C VAL A 86 7.69 -3.64 0.11
N LYS A 87 7.86 -2.55 -0.63
CA LYS A 87 6.76 -1.81 -1.24
C LYS A 87 6.34 -2.44 -2.58
N ILE A 88 5.05 -2.50 -2.85
CA ILE A 88 4.48 -2.90 -4.14
C ILE A 88 3.41 -1.89 -4.58
N LYS A 89 3.66 -1.20 -5.70
CA LYS A 89 2.70 -0.23 -6.25
C LYS A 89 1.73 -0.92 -7.20
N LEU A 90 0.44 -0.82 -6.91
CA LEU A 90 -0.63 -1.39 -7.71
C LEU A 90 -1.73 -0.35 -7.97
N GLY A 91 -2.51 -0.57 -9.03
CA GLY A 91 -3.62 0.29 -9.39
C GLY A 91 -4.49 -0.32 -10.47
N VAL A 92 -5.78 0.01 -10.46
CA VAL A 92 -6.70 -0.36 -11.53
C VAL A 92 -6.46 0.59 -12.71
N SER A 93 -6.19 0.03 -13.90
CA SER A 93 -5.95 0.85 -15.09
C SER A 93 -7.22 1.59 -15.53
N LYS A 94 -7.09 2.87 -15.90
CA LYS A 94 -8.19 3.65 -16.49
C LYS A 94 -8.70 3.08 -17.82
N SER A 95 -7.90 2.28 -18.50
CA SER A 95 -8.27 1.58 -19.73
C SER A 95 -9.01 0.25 -19.49
N ASP A 96 -9.15 -0.19 -18.24
CA ASP A 96 -9.95 -1.38 -17.91
C ASP A 96 -11.43 -1.07 -18.16
N ARG A 97 -12.11 -1.91 -18.96
CA ARG A 97 -13.55 -1.78 -19.24
C ARG A 97 -14.39 -1.79 -17.95
N LEU A 98 -13.91 -2.44 -16.90
CA LEU A 98 -14.57 -2.53 -15.59
C LEU A 98 -14.06 -1.49 -14.59
N TYR A 99 -13.28 -0.49 -15.03
CA TYR A 99 -12.65 0.49 -14.15
C TYR A 99 -13.64 1.17 -13.19
N ALA A 100 -14.77 1.66 -13.72
CA ALA A 100 -15.75 2.39 -12.91
C ALA A 100 -16.34 1.52 -11.78
N MET A 101 -16.68 0.27 -12.09
CA MET A 101 -17.22 -0.66 -11.10
C MET A 101 -16.17 -1.06 -10.06
N LYS A 102 -14.94 -1.36 -10.49
CA LYS A 102 -13.83 -1.66 -9.57
C LYS A 102 -13.53 -0.48 -8.66
N ALA A 103 -13.52 0.73 -9.21
CA ALA A 103 -13.29 1.95 -8.44
C ALA A 103 -14.35 2.18 -7.37
N GLU A 104 -15.62 1.94 -7.70
CA GLU A 104 -16.73 2.07 -6.76
C GLU A 104 -16.67 1.03 -5.64
N VAL A 105 -16.42 -0.25 -5.96
CA VAL A 105 -16.26 -1.29 -4.92
C VAL A 105 -15.08 -0.98 -4.00
N LEU A 106 -13.95 -0.52 -4.55
CA LEU A 106 -12.80 -0.09 -3.75
C LEU A 106 -13.14 1.12 -2.87
N ALA A 107 -13.89 2.10 -3.39
CA ALA A 107 -14.30 3.28 -2.62
C ALA A 107 -15.19 2.90 -1.43
N ARG A 108 -16.17 1.99 -1.63
CA ARG A 108 -17.01 1.45 -0.54
C ARG A 108 -16.20 0.67 0.50
N ALA A 109 -15.11 0.02 0.07
CA ALA A 109 -14.17 -0.66 0.96
C ALA A 109 -13.16 0.30 1.64
N GLY A 110 -13.18 1.59 1.34
CA GLY A 110 -12.20 2.56 1.85
C GLY A 110 -10.78 2.36 1.28
N ILE A 111 -10.65 1.77 0.09
CA ILE A 111 -9.37 1.46 -0.55
C ILE A 111 -9.16 2.37 -1.77
N PRO A 112 -8.01 3.04 -1.90
CA PRO A 112 -7.71 3.84 -3.08
C PRO A 112 -7.58 3.00 -4.36
N THR A 113 -7.99 3.54 -5.51
CA THR A 113 -7.86 2.85 -6.82
C THR A 113 -6.43 2.63 -7.28
N SER A 114 -5.47 3.35 -6.70
CA SER A 114 -4.04 3.09 -6.82
C SER A 114 -3.34 3.48 -5.51
N SER A 115 -2.49 2.58 -5.01
CA SER A 115 -1.75 2.78 -3.76
C SER A 115 -0.41 2.06 -3.79
N VAL A 116 0.44 2.37 -2.81
CA VAL A 116 1.65 1.62 -2.51
C VAL A 116 1.35 0.71 -1.32
N PHE A 117 1.25 -0.58 -1.57
CA PHE A 117 1.04 -1.60 -0.56
C PHE A 117 2.37 -2.18 -0.08
N ALA A 118 2.32 -3.09 0.88
CA ALA A 118 3.48 -3.80 1.41
C ALA A 118 3.35 -5.31 1.19
N LEU A 119 4.47 -5.95 0.85
CA LEU A 119 4.66 -7.39 0.99
C LEU A 119 5.50 -7.64 2.23
N HIS A 120 5.00 -8.49 3.12
CA HIS A 120 5.61 -8.77 4.40
C HIS A 120 6.47 -10.04 4.34
N PHE A 121 7.51 -10.09 5.17
CA PHE A 121 8.27 -11.32 5.37
C PHE A 121 7.47 -12.38 6.16
N ALA A 122 6.51 -11.97 6.99
CA ALA A 122 5.63 -12.87 7.74
C ALA A 122 4.58 -13.54 6.82
N GLU A 123 3.97 -14.64 7.29
CA GLU A 123 2.81 -15.24 6.64
C GLU A 123 1.52 -14.73 7.34
N PRO A 124 0.47 -14.35 6.59
CA PRO A 124 0.43 -14.20 5.14
C PRO A 124 1.29 -13.02 4.63
N PRO A 125 1.80 -13.06 3.38
CA PRO A 125 2.70 -12.02 2.85
C PRO A 125 1.97 -10.71 2.50
N ILE A 126 0.65 -10.68 2.57
CA ILE A 126 -0.19 -9.53 2.21
C ILE A 126 -1.15 -9.18 3.35
N SER A 127 -1.44 -7.88 3.51
CA SER A 127 -2.44 -7.41 4.47
C SER A 127 -3.87 -7.62 3.97
N ALA A 128 -4.85 -7.52 4.88
CA ALA A 128 -6.27 -7.54 4.53
C ALA A 128 -6.63 -6.51 3.45
N GLN A 129 -6.05 -5.31 3.53
CA GLN A 129 -6.27 -4.25 2.53
C GLN A 129 -5.73 -4.63 1.14
N LEU A 130 -4.53 -5.22 1.07
CA LEU A 130 -3.97 -5.67 -0.19
C LEU A 130 -4.73 -6.88 -0.75
N LEU A 131 -5.19 -7.81 0.10
CA LEU A 131 -6.05 -8.92 -0.32
C LEU A 131 -7.36 -8.41 -0.94
N ALA A 132 -8.06 -7.50 -0.25
CA ALA A 132 -9.28 -6.87 -0.75
C ALA A 132 -9.05 -6.16 -2.10
N PHE A 133 -7.96 -5.41 -2.21
CA PHE A 133 -7.58 -4.76 -3.48
C PHE A 133 -7.36 -5.77 -4.60
N LEU A 134 -6.61 -6.85 -4.35
CA LEU A 134 -6.30 -7.88 -5.34
C LEU A 134 -7.55 -8.66 -5.78
N ARG A 135 -8.46 -8.95 -4.86
CA ARG A 135 -9.77 -9.57 -5.17
C ARG A 135 -10.55 -8.70 -6.15
N VAL A 136 -10.76 -7.43 -5.84
CA VAL A 136 -11.48 -6.49 -6.72
C VAL A 136 -10.75 -6.29 -8.04
N PHE A 137 -9.43 -6.24 -8.03
CA PHE A 137 -8.61 -6.15 -9.24
C PHE A 137 -8.86 -7.31 -10.21
N CYS A 138 -9.12 -8.51 -9.69
CA CYS A 138 -9.38 -9.74 -10.46
C CYS A 138 -10.85 -10.09 -10.66
N MET A 139 -11.79 -9.30 -10.15
CA MET A 139 -13.23 -9.58 -10.28
C MET A 139 -13.72 -9.52 -11.72
N THR A 140 -14.67 -10.41 -12.00
CA THR A 140 -15.55 -10.36 -13.17
C THR A 140 -16.64 -9.30 -12.99
N GLU A 141 -17.37 -9.02 -14.07
CA GLU A 141 -18.48 -8.06 -14.03
C GLU A 141 -19.61 -8.52 -13.10
N ASP A 142 -19.93 -9.81 -13.08
CA ASP A 142 -21.00 -10.36 -12.24
C ASP A 142 -20.62 -10.36 -10.76
N GLU A 143 -19.36 -10.67 -10.45
CA GLU A 143 -18.83 -10.51 -9.09
C GLU A 143 -18.91 -9.05 -8.65
N LEU A 144 -18.52 -8.09 -9.49
CA LEU A 144 -18.64 -6.67 -9.17
C LEU A 144 -20.10 -6.25 -8.95
N LYS A 145 -21.04 -6.69 -9.80
CA LYS A 145 -22.47 -6.41 -9.61
C LYS A 145 -22.96 -6.92 -8.25
N ALA A 146 -22.54 -8.11 -7.83
CA ALA A 146 -22.91 -8.66 -6.52
C ALA A 146 -22.35 -7.87 -5.33
N HIS A 147 -21.28 -7.10 -5.51
CA HIS A 147 -20.70 -6.21 -4.48
C HIS A 147 -21.25 -4.78 -4.56
N LEU A 148 -22.03 -4.45 -5.59
CA LEU A 148 -22.59 -3.12 -5.81
C LEU A 148 -24.10 -3.08 -5.57
N LEU A 149 -24.80 -4.18 -5.86
CA LEU A 149 -26.25 -4.28 -5.91
C LEU A 149 -26.76 -5.40 -4.99
N GLY A 150 -27.95 -5.19 -4.43
CA GLY A 150 -28.64 -6.15 -3.56
C GLY A 150 -28.31 -6.01 -2.07
N ASP A 151 -29.15 -6.62 -1.24
CA ASP A 151 -29.13 -6.42 0.22
C ASP A 151 -27.81 -6.90 0.85
N ASN A 152 -27.19 -7.95 0.30
CA ASN A 152 -25.95 -8.53 0.81
C ASN A 152 -24.68 -7.84 0.26
N ALA A 153 -24.80 -6.74 -0.49
CA ALA A 153 -23.64 -6.06 -1.10
C ALA A 153 -22.68 -5.52 -0.04
N ILE A 154 -23.20 -4.99 1.07
CA ILE A 154 -22.41 -4.43 2.17
C ILE A 154 -21.61 -5.54 2.87
N ASP A 155 -22.24 -6.65 3.20
CA ASP A 155 -21.57 -7.80 3.84
C ASP A 155 -20.44 -8.36 2.98
N ARG A 156 -20.66 -8.42 1.66
CA ARG A 156 -19.63 -8.84 0.71
C ARG A 156 -18.44 -7.88 0.71
N VAL A 157 -18.68 -6.57 0.73
CA VAL A 157 -17.60 -5.57 0.85
C VAL A 157 -16.85 -5.72 2.18
N PHE A 158 -17.56 -5.98 3.29
CA PHE A 158 -16.96 -6.19 4.60
C PHE A 158 -16.00 -7.39 4.65
N THR A 159 -16.35 -8.48 3.95
CA THR A 159 -15.53 -9.71 3.93
C THR A 159 -14.35 -9.67 2.94
N LEU A 160 -14.22 -8.63 2.10
CA LEU A 160 -13.17 -8.57 1.06
C LEU A 160 -11.75 -8.72 1.59
N GLY A 161 -11.47 -8.25 2.81
CA GLY A 161 -10.16 -8.37 3.44
C GLY A 161 -9.92 -9.67 4.20
N ASN A 162 -10.91 -10.56 4.31
CA ASN A 162 -10.83 -11.78 5.10
C ASN A 162 -10.49 -13.00 4.22
N SER A 163 -9.39 -13.67 4.53
CA SER A 163 -8.91 -14.86 3.80
C SER A 163 -9.83 -16.07 3.89
N GLU A 164 -10.70 -16.15 4.91
CA GLU A 164 -11.64 -17.26 5.11
C GLU A 164 -12.84 -17.19 4.16
N TYR A 165 -13.19 -16.00 3.67
CA TYR A 165 -14.36 -15.74 2.83
C TYR A 165 -13.91 -15.25 1.44
N PRO A 166 -13.54 -16.15 0.52
CA PRO A 166 -13.19 -15.79 -0.85
C PRO A 166 -14.41 -15.34 -1.65
N VAL A 167 -14.20 -14.45 -2.61
CA VAL A 167 -15.24 -14.02 -3.57
C VAL A 167 -15.70 -15.22 -4.41
N SER A 168 -14.73 -15.93 -4.96
CA SER A 168 -14.89 -17.20 -5.67
C SER A 168 -13.54 -17.91 -5.73
N TRP A 169 -13.54 -19.22 -5.97
CA TRP A 169 -12.28 -19.96 -6.13
C TRP A 169 -11.47 -19.49 -7.36
N ASP A 170 -12.16 -19.14 -8.45
CA ASP A 170 -11.54 -18.59 -9.66
C ASP A 170 -10.90 -17.21 -9.41
N ASN A 171 -11.57 -16.34 -8.63
CA ASN A 171 -11.01 -15.05 -8.24
C ASN A 171 -9.71 -15.21 -7.45
N GLU A 172 -9.67 -16.14 -6.48
CA GLU A 172 -8.46 -16.45 -5.72
C GLU A 172 -7.35 -17.01 -6.62
N VAL A 173 -7.64 -17.93 -7.53
CA VAL A 173 -6.64 -18.43 -8.49
C VAL A 173 -6.05 -17.29 -9.32
N LYS A 174 -6.89 -16.38 -9.84
CA LYS A 174 -6.44 -15.22 -10.64
C LYS A 174 -5.56 -14.28 -9.83
N LEU A 175 -5.96 -13.93 -8.60
CA LEU A 175 -5.24 -12.95 -7.80
C LEU A 175 -3.88 -13.48 -7.32
N TRP A 176 -3.82 -14.76 -6.94
CA TRP A 176 -2.55 -15.37 -6.52
C TRP A 176 -1.61 -15.59 -7.70
N THR A 177 -2.14 -15.94 -8.88
CA THR A 177 -1.35 -15.99 -10.12
C THR A 177 -0.77 -14.61 -10.44
N PHE A 178 -1.59 -13.55 -10.38
CA PHE A 178 -1.12 -12.18 -10.60
C PHE A 178 -0.01 -11.78 -9.61
N LEU A 179 -0.17 -12.10 -8.32
CA LEU A 179 0.82 -11.75 -7.31
C LEU A 179 2.14 -12.50 -7.51
N GLU A 180 2.08 -13.78 -7.84
CA GLU A 180 3.25 -14.62 -8.18
C GLU A 180 4.03 -14.02 -9.37
N ASP A 181 3.33 -13.70 -10.46
CA ASP A 181 3.92 -13.11 -11.66
C ASP A 181 4.51 -11.72 -11.37
N ARG A 182 3.80 -10.90 -10.60
CA ARG A 182 4.24 -9.54 -10.27
C ARG A 182 5.47 -9.54 -9.36
N ALA A 183 5.49 -10.37 -8.33
CA ALA A 183 6.64 -10.48 -7.44
C ALA A 183 7.86 -11.04 -8.19
N SER A 184 7.64 -12.02 -9.08
CA SER A 184 8.69 -12.56 -9.97
C SER A 184 9.22 -11.50 -10.94
N LEU A 185 8.37 -10.62 -11.48
CA LEU A 185 8.78 -9.52 -12.34
C LEU A 185 9.63 -8.50 -11.56
N LEU A 186 9.23 -8.15 -10.33
CA LEU A 186 9.99 -7.25 -9.47
C LEU A 186 11.38 -7.81 -9.14
N LEU A 187 11.49 -9.11 -8.85
CA LEU A 187 12.78 -9.77 -8.62
C LEU A 187 13.75 -9.62 -9.80
N LYS A 188 13.24 -9.73 -11.03
CA LYS A 188 14.06 -9.59 -12.25
C LYS A 188 14.57 -8.17 -12.49
N THR A 189 14.09 -7.16 -11.75
CA THR A 189 14.59 -5.78 -11.85
C THR A 189 15.85 -5.52 -11.01
N TYR A 190 16.20 -6.44 -10.10
CA TYR A 190 17.42 -6.33 -9.30
C TYR A 190 18.65 -6.69 -10.14
N LYS A 191 19.75 -5.96 -9.90
CA LYS A 191 21.03 -6.16 -10.61
C LYS A 191 21.75 -7.45 -10.21
N THR A 192 21.42 -8.00 -9.05
CA THR A 192 22.03 -9.21 -8.47
C THR A 192 20.96 -10.16 -7.96
N THR A 193 21.28 -11.44 -7.94
CA THR A 193 20.48 -12.51 -7.34
C THR A 193 20.74 -12.63 -5.84
N SER A 194 19.84 -13.32 -5.13
CA SER A 194 20.01 -13.58 -3.70
C SER A 194 21.25 -14.45 -3.41
N GLU A 195 21.58 -15.38 -4.30
CA GLU A 195 22.77 -16.24 -4.15
C GLU A 195 24.08 -15.47 -4.35
N GLU A 196 24.12 -14.53 -5.30
CA GLU A 196 25.27 -13.62 -5.44
C GLU A 196 25.46 -12.75 -4.19
N ASP A 197 24.37 -12.22 -3.63
CA ASP A 197 24.44 -11.41 -2.41
C ASP A 197 24.89 -12.21 -1.18
N LYS A 198 24.42 -13.45 -1.03
CA LYS A 198 24.94 -14.37 -0.01
C LYS A 198 26.42 -14.66 -0.22
N SER A 199 26.87 -14.79 -1.47
CA SER A 199 28.29 -14.95 -1.80
C SER A 199 29.11 -13.71 -1.40
N PHE A 200 28.64 -12.50 -1.73
CA PHE A 200 29.31 -11.27 -1.32
C PHE A 200 29.43 -11.14 0.20
N LEU A 201 28.40 -11.54 0.96
CA LEU A 201 28.42 -11.45 2.42
C LEU A 201 29.41 -12.40 3.09
N LYS A 202 29.84 -13.48 2.43
CA LYS A 202 30.89 -14.39 2.90
C LYS A 202 32.28 -13.77 2.85
N SER A 203 32.47 -12.70 2.07
CA SER A 203 33.73 -11.96 2.06
C SER A 203 34.00 -11.30 3.42
N GLN A 204 35.24 -11.43 3.91
CA GLN A 204 35.66 -10.87 5.20
C GLN A 204 35.99 -9.37 5.12
N ASP A 205 36.22 -8.81 3.93
CA ASP A 205 36.74 -7.44 3.75
C ASP A 205 35.64 -6.35 3.69
N LEU A 206 34.41 -6.66 4.10
CA LEU A 206 33.30 -5.72 4.04
C LEU A 206 33.20 -4.86 5.31
N SER A 207 33.22 -3.53 5.12
CA SER A 207 32.85 -2.59 6.19
C SER A 207 31.40 -2.81 6.66
N VAL A 208 31.08 -2.38 7.88
CA VAL A 208 29.72 -2.49 8.45
C VAL A 208 28.68 -1.85 7.54
N ARG A 209 28.97 -0.65 7.00
CA ARG A 209 28.06 0.07 6.10
C ARG A 209 27.85 -0.66 4.78
N ALA A 210 28.90 -1.22 4.19
CA ALA A 210 28.79 -2.04 2.99
C ALA A 210 27.98 -3.32 3.24
N ARG A 211 28.19 -3.96 4.40
CA ARG A 211 27.44 -5.14 4.83
C ARG A 211 25.95 -4.81 5.01
N MET A 212 25.60 -3.67 5.63
CA MET A 212 24.21 -3.22 5.75
C MET A 212 23.55 -3.03 4.38
N ALA A 213 24.23 -2.41 3.42
CA ALA A 213 23.69 -2.20 2.08
C ALA A 213 23.43 -3.52 1.33
N ILE A 214 24.35 -4.49 1.44
CA ILE A 214 24.18 -5.81 0.82
C ILE A 214 23.04 -6.59 1.50
N LYS A 215 22.98 -6.59 2.84
CA LYS A 215 21.88 -7.23 3.58
C LYS A 215 20.52 -6.62 3.28
N LEU A 216 20.46 -5.30 3.11
CA LEU A 216 19.21 -4.61 2.75
C LEU A 216 18.68 -5.08 1.39
N ARG A 217 19.49 -5.02 0.34
CA ARG A 217 19.05 -5.48 -1.00
C ARG A 217 18.82 -6.99 -1.06
N LEU A 218 19.50 -7.79 -0.23
CA LEU A 218 19.23 -9.22 -0.09
C LEU A 218 17.86 -9.45 0.55
N GLY A 219 17.58 -8.79 1.68
CA GLY A 219 16.31 -8.89 2.40
C GLY A 219 15.11 -8.51 1.53
N GLU A 220 15.24 -7.47 0.70
CA GLU A 220 14.20 -7.12 -0.26
C GLU A 220 13.87 -8.26 -1.24
N LYS A 221 14.90 -8.95 -1.75
CA LYS A 221 14.71 -10.11 -2.63
C LYS A 221 14.15 -11.32 -1.90
N GLU A 222 14.64 -11.61 -0.69
CA GLU A 222 14.13 -12.73 0.11
C GLU A 222 12.64 -12.59 0.44
N ILE A 223 12.16 -11.36 0.71
CA ILE A 223 10.72 -11.09 0.89
C ILE A 223 9.95 -11.38 -0.40
N LEU A 224 10.45 -10.92 -1.56
CA LEU A 224 9.78 -11.18 -2.84
C LEU A 224 9.79 -12.68 -3.21
N GLU A 225 10.90 -13.38 -3.02
CA GLU A 225 11.00 -14.82 -3.25
C GLU A 225 10.04 -15.60 -2.37
N LYS A 226 9.90 -15.19 -1.11
CA LYS A 226 8.92 -15.77 -0.19
C LYS A 226 7.49 -15.50 -0.65
N ALA A 227 7.19 -14.27 -1.08
CA ALA A 227 5.88 -13.92 -1.64
C ALA A 227 5.55 -14.75 -2.89
N VAL A 228 6.51 -14.99 -3.79
CA VAL A 228 6.34 -15.88 -4.96
C VAL A 228 5.98 -17.29 -4.52
N LYS A 229 6.71 -17.87 -3.56
CA LYS A 229 6.45 -19.23 -3.05
C LYS A 229 5.07 -19.33 -2.37
N SER A 230 4.72 -18.38 -1.51
CA SER A 230 3.43 -18.34 -0.82
C SER A 230 2.27 -18.16 -1.81
N ALA A 231 2.43 -17.27 -2.79
CA ALA A 231 1.44 -17.08 -3.86
C ALA A 231 1.24 -18.34 -4.72
N ALA A 232 2.32 -19.04 -5.10
CA ALA A 232 2.23 -20.28 -5.85
C ALA A 232 1.51 -21.39 -5.06
N ALA A 233 1.77 -21.49 -3.75
CA ALA A 233 1.10 -22.44 -2.86
C ALA A 233 -0.40 -22.13 -2.73
N ASN A 234 -0.78 -20.86 -2.55
CA ASN A 234 -2.18 -20.44 -2.48
C ASN A 234 -2.89 -20.67 -3.83
N ARG A 235 -2.25 -20.33 -4.95
CA ARG A 235 -2.78 -20.60 -6.30
C ARG A 235 -3.14 -22.08 -6.48
N GLU A 236 -2.23 -22.97 -6.08
CA GLU A 236 -2.46 -24.41 -6.17
C GLU A 236 -3.55 -24.90 -5.22
N TYR A 237 -3.58 -24.38 -3.99
CA TYR A 237 -4.64 -24.68 -3.02
C TYR A 237 -6.03 -24.32 -3.56
N TYR A 238 -6.21 -23.09 -4.06
CA TYR A 238 -7.52 -22.65 -4.57
C TYR A 238 -7.88 -23.29 -5.91
N ARG A 239 -6.90 -23.62 -6.77
CA ARG A 239 -7.12 -24.40 -7.99
C ARG A 239 -7.72 -25.76 -7.66
N ARG A 240 -7.16 -26.47 -6.68
CA ARG A 240 -7.69 -27.76 -6.24
C ARG A 240 -9.12 -27.65 -5.71
N ARG A 241 -9.40 -26.66 -4.87
CA ARG A 241 -10.77 -26.40 -4.36
C ARG A 241 -11.78 -26.14 -5.48
N MET A 242 -11.35 -25.44 -6.53
CA MET A 242 -12.16 -25.18 -7.72
C MET A 242 -12.45 -26.47 -8.52
N GLU A 243 -11.42 -27.29 -8.75
CA GLU A 243 -11.54 -28.56 -9.47
C GLU A 243 -12.40 -29.60 -8.72
N GLU A 244 -12.32 -29.60 -7.40
CA GLU A 244 -13.15 -30.44 -6.51
C GLU A 244 -14.61 -29.97 -6.42
N GLY A 245 -14.93 -28.77 -6.92
CA GLY A 245 -16.26 -28.18 -6.76
C GLY A 245 -16.63 -27.91 -5.29
N ALA A 246 -15.65 -27.60 -4.45
CA ALA A 246 -15.86 -27.38 -3.02
C ALA A 246 -16.86 -26.23 -2.78
N PRO A 247 -17.77 -26.34 -1.80
CA PRO A 247 -18.68 -25.25 -1.48
C PRO A 247 -17.92 -24.04 -0.95
N LEU A 248 -18.30 -22.83 -1.39
CA LEU A 248 -17.72 -21.58 -0.90
C LEU A 248 -18.13 -21.35 0.58
N PRO A 249 -17.18 -21.01 1.46
CA PRO A 249 -17.50 -20.56 2.82
C PRO A 249 -18.42 -19.34 2.77
N LYS A 250 -19.44 -19.32 3.63
CA LYS A 250 -20.35 -18.18 3.78
C LYS A 250 -20.14 -17.58 5.15
N HIS A 251 -20.10 -16.26 5.20
CA HIS A 251 -20.19 -15.52 6.45
C HIS A 251 -21.66 -15.54 6.89
N GLU A 252 -21.99 -16.39 7.86
CA GLU A 252 -23.27 -16.32 8.55
C GLU A 252 -23.05 -15.43 9.78
N GLU A 253 -23.73 -14.29 9.84
CA GLU A 253 -23.85 -13.55 11.10
C GLU A 253 -24.51 -14.48 12.10
N SER A 254 -23.74 -15.02 13.04
CA SER A 254 -24.29 -15.78 14.15
C SER A 254 -25.08 -14.82 15.02
N ASP A 255 -26.40 -14.96 14.98
CA ASP A 255 -27.44 -14.57 15.94
C ASP A 255 -27.10 -13.44 16.94
N PRO A 256 -27.87 -12.32 17.00
CA PRO A 256 -27.73 -11.26 18.02
C PRO A 256 -28.11 -11.70 19.46
N GLY A 257 -28.01 -13.00 19.76
CA GLY A 257 -28.43 -13.65 21.00
C GLY A 257 -27.40 -13.62 22.13
N LEU A 258 -26.79 -12.47 22.44
CA LEU A 258 -26.10 -12.29 23.73
C LEU A 258 -26.04 -10.83 24.21
N LEU A 259 -27.12 -10.06 24.02
CA LEU A 259 -27.32 -8.78 24.71
C LEU A 259 -28.77 -8.62 25.19
N GLU A 260 -29.27 -9.59 25.96
CA GLU A 260 -30.36 -9.28 26.89
C GLU A 260 -29.77 -8.68 28.17
N GLY A 261 -29.85 -7.35 28.30
CA GLY A 261 -29.61 -6.67 29.57
C GLY A 261 -28.94 -5.30 29.47
N GLY A 262 -29.60 -4.32 28.85
CA GLY A 262 -29.18 -2.92 28.95
C GLY A 262 -29.89 -2.04 27.94
N GLY A 263 -30.84 -1.22 28.41
CA GLY A 263 -31.72 -0.43 27.56
C GLY A 263 -31.00 0.60 26.68
N ALA A 264 -31.62 0.86 25.53
CA ALA A 264 -31.51 2.02 24.65
C ALA A 264 -30.09 2.49 24.24
N ASP A 265 -29.91 2.58 22.92
CA ASP A 265 -28.87 3.38 22.23
C ASP A 265 -27.56 2.67 21.85
N SER A 266 -27.63 1.56 21.10
CA SER A 266 -26.51 1.12 20.27
C SER A 266 -26.57 1.83 18.90
N ARG A 267 -26.10 3.08 18.90
CA ARG A 267 -26.04 3.93 17.70
C ARG A 267 -25.03 3.37 16.70
N LEU A 268 -25.53 3.05 15.51
CA LEU A 268 -24.77 3.02 14.26
C LEU A 268 -23.87 4.28 14.15
N PRO A 269 -22.66 4.18 13.58
CA PRO A 269 -21.84 5.36 13.29
C PRO A 269 -22.65 6.39 12.50
N LEU A 270 -22.62 7.65 12.95
CA LEU A 270 -23.40 8.78 12.40
C LEU A 270 -23.27 8.97 10.87
N VAL A 271 -22.24 8.40 10.25
CA VAL A 271 -21.97 8.47 8.81
C VAL A 271 -22.94 7.61 7.98
N LEU A 272 -23.54 6.57 8.56
CA LEU A 272 -24.43 5.64 7.83
C LEU A 272 -25.89 6.08 7.80
N ARG A 273 -26.34 6.88 8.78
CA ARG A 273 -27.73 7.40 8.79
C ARG A 273 -28.01 8.38 7.64
N SER A 274 -26.99 9.08 7.14
CA SER A 274 -27.15 9.99 6.00
C SER A 274 -27.23 9.29 4.64
N LEU A 275 -26.91 7.98 4.56
CA LEU A 275 -26.85 7.24 3.29
C LEU A 275 -28.14 6.47 2.97
N GLU A 276 -28.99 6.18 3.95
CA GLU A 276 -30.29 5.53 3.70
C GLU A 276 -31.24 6.43 2.88
N GLU A 277 -31.21 7.74 3.11
CA GLU A 277 -32.03 8.69 2.33
C GLU A 277 -31.39 9.03 0.97
N ALA A 278 -30.06 8.98 0.85
CA ALA A 278 -29.34 9.22 -0.41
C ALA A 278 -29.37 8.01 -1.38
N GLY A 279 -29.38 6.79 -0.84
CA GLY A 279 -29.31 5.54 -1.64
C GLY A 279 -30.53 5.31 -2.54
N VAL A 280 -31.70 5.83 -2.17
CA VAL A 280 -32.92 5.71 -3.00
C VAL A 280 -32.83 6.58 -4.26
N GLN A 281 -32.15 7.74 -4.17
CA GLN A 281 -31.99 8.67 -5.28
C GLN A 281 -30.80 8.30 -6.19
N GLU A 282 -29.74 7.73 -5.62
CA GLU A 282 -28.61 7.16 -6.38
C GLU A 282 -28.96 5.87 -7.12
N ALA A 283 -29.82 5.01 -6.55
CA ALA A 283 -30.32 3.81 -7.22
C ALA A 283 -31.13 4.15 -8.50
N LEU A 284 -31.88 5.27 -8.48
CA LEU A 284 -32.60 5.77 -9.66
C LEU A 284 -31.63 6.34 -10.72
N ALA A 285 -30.55 7.02 -10.31
CA ALA A 285 -29.51 7.49 -11.23
C ALA A 285 -28.71 6.32 -11.87
N LEU A 286 -28.46 5.25 -11.11
CA LEU A 286 -27.81 4.02 -11.58
C LEU A 286 -28.65 3.30 -12.65
N SER A 287 -29.97 3.28 -12.51
CA SER A 287 -30.90 2.78 -13.53
C SER A 287 -30.77 3.54 -14.86
N GLU A 288 -30.66 4.87 -14.81
CA GLU A 288 -30.51 5.70 -16.02
C GLU A 288 -29.16 5.53 -16.71
N VAL A 289 -28.06 5.40 -15.96
CA VAL A 289 -26.72 5.18 -16.53
C VAL A 289 -26.63 3.83 -17.24
N VAL A 290 -27.19 2.77 -16.65
CA VAL A 290 -27.27 1.44 -17.27
C VAL A 290 -28.19 1.46 -18.50
N SER A 291 -29.25 2.27 -18.48
CA SER A 291 -30.18 2.43 -19.61
C SER A 291 -29.53 3.18 -20.78
N ARG A 292 -28.73 4.22 -20.51
CA ARG A 292 -27.97 4.96 -21.54
C ARG A 292 -26.89 4.11 -22.19
N ALA A 293 -26.23 3.23 -21.43
CA ALA A 293 -25.26 2.28 -21.98
C ALA A 293 -25.92 1.28 -22.96
N LYS A 294 -27.12 0.78 -22.63
CA LYS A 294 -27.90 -0.10 -23.51
C LYS A 294 -28.44 0.61 -24.77
N ALA A 295 -28.76 1.90 -24.69
CA ALA A 295 -29.22 2.68 -25.83
C ALA A 295 -28.11 2.93 -26.88
N ALA A 296 -26.85 3.02 -26.44
CA ALA A 296 -25.70 3.17 -27.32
C ALA A 296 -25.36 1.88 -28.10
N GLU A 297 -25.72 0.71 -27.58
CA GLU A 297 -25.50 -0.59 -28.24
C GLU A 297 -26.46 -0.88 -29.40
N ASN A 298 -27.67 -0.30 -29.39
CA ASN A 298 -28.72 -0.60 -30.38
C ASN A 298 -28.81 0.38 -31.56
N GLY A 299 -27.83 1.28 -31.73
CA GLY A 299 -27.87 2.38 -32.70
C GLY A 299 -26.85 2.29 -33.83
N LEU A 300 -26.84 1.22 -34.63
CA LEU A 300 -26.04 1.18 -35.87
C LEU A 300 -26.80 0.48 -37.01
N VAL A 301 -27.48 1.27 -37.87
CA VAL A 301 -27.80 0.89 -39.26
C VAL A 301 -27.70 2.12 -40.19
N ASN A 302 -26.70 2.06 -41.08
CA ASN A 302 -26.49 2.70 -42.41
C ASN A 302 -27.11 4.05 -42.80
N GLY A 303 -26.28 4.93 -43.39
CA GLY A 303 -26.71 5.87 -44.44
C GLY A 303 -25.86 7.13 -44.67
N GLN A 304 -24.88 7.03 -45.59
CA GLN A 304 -24.24 8.06 -46.42
C GLN A 304 -24.55 9.57 -46.21
N ASN A 305 -23.49 10.39 -46.03
CA ASN A 305 -22.99 11.42 -46.98
C ASN A 305 -22.38 12.70 -46.33
N SER A 306 -21.27 13.10 -46.96
CA SER A 306 -20.74 14.47 -47.17
C SER A 306 -20.21 15.30 -45.99
N ILE A 307 -18.87 15.35 -45.94
CA ILE A 307 -18.10 16.56 -45.58
C ILE A 307 -18.34 17.61 -46.69
N PRO A 308 -18.32 18.93 -46.37
CA PRO A 308 -17.23 19.73 -46.93
C PRO A 308 -16.58 20.72 -45.96
N ASN A 309 -15.32 20.99 -46.29
CA ASN A 309 -14.34 21.92 -45.71
C ASN A 309 -14.76 23.40 -45.66
N GLY A 310 -14.24 24.10 -44.62
CA GLY A 310 -13.36 25.27 -44.71
C GLY A 310 -13.91 26.64 -45.16
N THR A 311 -13.54 27.73 -44.46
CA THR A 311 -12.32 28.55 -44.74
C THR A 311 -12.38 29.93 -44.01
N ARG A 312 -11.22 30.36 -43.46
CA ARG A 312 -10.62 31.73 -43.43
C ARG A 312 -11.04 32.82 -42.41
N LEU A 313 -10.08 33.06 -41.49
CA LEU A 313 -9.35 34.32 -41.16
C LEU A 313 -10.03 35.69 -41.26
N ALA A 314 -9.99 36.44 -40.15
CA ALA A 314 -9.55 37.84 -40.10
C ALA A 314 -9.02 38.23 -38.70
N LYS A 315 -7.84 38.87 -38.70
CA LYS A 315 -7.16 39.70 -37.68
C LYS A 315 -8.05 40.91 -37.25
N GLU A 316 -7.84 41.74 -36.23
CA GLU A 316 -6.73 42.23 -35.38
C GLU A 316 -7.45 43.03 -34.23
N SER A 317 -7.01 43.09 -32.97
CA SER A 317 -6.09 44.10 -32.42
C SER A 317 -6.20 44.03 -30.87
N LEU A 318 -5.08 43.83 -30.17
CA LEU A 318 -4.35 44.80 -29.34
C LEU A 318 -4.84 44.84 -27.88
N ASP A 319 -3.98 44.38 -26.97
CA ASP A 319 -3.51 45.21 -25.86
C ASP A 319 -2.11 44.73 -25.45
N GLU A 320 -1.15 45.63 -25.64
CA GLU A 320 0.21 45.59 -25.12
C GLU A 320 0.20 46.17 -23.70
N GLU A 321 0.59 45.39 -22.70
CA GLU A 321 1.38 45.89 -21.58
C GLU A 321 2.12 44.70 -20.95
N GLU A 322 3.36 44.95 -20.52
CA GLU A 322 4.31 44.00 -19.89
C GLU A 322 5.06 43.02 -20.82
N ARG A 323 5.89 43.57 -21.71
CA ARG A 323 7.26 43.07 -21.87
C ARG A 323 8.20 44.09 -21.23
N GLU A 324 8.89 43.69 -20.16
CA GLU A 324 10.34 43.90 -19.98
C GLU A 324 10.78 43.39 -18.61
N ARG A 325 11.39 42.20 -18.57
CA ARG A 325 12.77 41.98 -18.08
C ARG A 325 13.10 40.48 -17.96
N ALA A 326 14.29 40.17 -18.48
CA ALA A 326 15.14 39.02 -18.14
C ALA A 326 14.81 37.64 -18.75
N THR A 327 15.07 37.48 -20.05
CA THR A 327 15.65 36.24 -20.58
C THR A 327 16.66 36.54 -21.68
N ALA A 328 17.95 36.52 -21.35
CA ALA A 328 19.05 36.23 -22.27
C ALA A 328 20.31 36.01 -21.43
N ASP A 329 20.72 34.77 -21.20
CA ASP A 329 21.98 34.31 -21.79
C ASP A 329 22.19 32.81 -21.56
N ALA A 330 22.39 32.10 -22.66
CA ALA A 330 22.95 30.77 -22.70
C ALA A 330 23.78 30.68 -23.98
N ARG A 331 25.11 30.56 -23.85
CA ARG A 331 25.96 29.81 -24.78
C ARG A 331 27.36 29.56 -24.20
N GLU A 332 27.82 28.34 -24.48
CA GLU A 332 28.99 27.59 -24.03
C GLU A 332 30.36 28.04 -24.62
N PRO A 333 31.51 27.44 -24.19
CA PRO A 333 32.85 28.04 -24.17
C PRO A 333 33.78 27.53 -25.29
N PRO A 334 35.08 27.92 -25.27
CA PRO A 334 36.12 27.08 -25.87
C PRO A 334 37.43 26.88 -25.04
N SER A 335 37.89 25.62 -25.07
CA SER A 335 39.25 25.05 -25.25
C SER A 335 40.53 25.55 -24.54
N GLU A 336 41.14 24.61 -23.80
CA GLU A 336 42.56 24.19 -23.70
C GLU A 336 43.73 25.17 -23.96
N SER A 337 44.69 25.24 -23.03
CA SER A 337 46.06 24.75 -23.25
C SER A 337 46.92 24.75 -21.97
N ALA A 338 47.98 23.94 -22.01
CA ALA A 338 48.87 23.48 -20.94
C ALA A 338 49.83 24.54 -20.37
N GLY A 339 50.45 24.22 -19.22
CA GLY A 339 51.70 24.88 -18.78
C GLY A 339 52.06 24.66 -17.31
N GLU A 340 53.19 23.98 -17.10
CA GLU A 340 53.93 23.81 -15.83
C GLU A 340 54.24 25.13 -15.11
N ALA A 341 54.38 25.10 -13.77
CA ALA A 341 55.65 25.32 -13.05
C ALA A 341 55.46 25.65 -11.56
N ALA A 342 56.19 24.88 -10.74
CA ALA A 342 56.99 25.26 -9.56
C ALA A 342 56.49 26.25 -8.47
N GLU A 343 56.61 25.78 -7.23
CA GLU A 343 57.05 26.45 -5.97
C GLU A 343 57.91 27.73 -6.13
N PRO A 344 58.09 28.61 -5.09
CA PRO A 344 58.16 28.28 -3.65
C PRO A 344 57.58 29.30 -2.64
N LEU A 345 57.28 28.81 -1.41
CA LEU A 345 57.85 29.25 -0.12
C LEU A 345 57.23 28.51 1.06
#